data_AF-A0A7R9AYU5-F1
#
_entry.id   AF-A0A7R9AYU5-F1
#
_cell.length_a   1.000
_cell.length_b   1.000
_cell.length_c   1.000
_cell.angle_alpha   90.00
_cell.angle_beta   90.00
_cell.angle_gamma   90.00
#
_symmetry.space_group_name_H-M   'P 1'
#
loop_
_entity.id
_entity.type
_entity.pdbx_description
1 polymer ?
#
loop_
_entity_poly.entity_id
_entity_poly.type
_entity_poly.pdbx_seq_one_letter_code
_entity_poly.pdbx_strand_id
1 'polypeptide(L)'
;MAREWTSESGVCVLRVIAMYRVTYFGEGGAQLLFLRIPMGASDFSLRPYTYDDIEGDVTLEHFALIDNDYDYKIPILKRATEIRGQELKLFTSPWSAPWWMKINGTTGISHLAEEYYQVWADYFVKYFDAYAQQGIRFWGYSPQNEPIQGSDHAAKIISMGWTKENQTPWIADYLGPTMEKGGYGDLKMMILDDNRSRLPGWAETVFANAVAKSYVAGTAVHWYTDEGIRPSVLTQTHELDPDKFIFYTEACQTTKIVREDLGKWEIGERYGTSMMQAFNNWVVGWTDWNMAINEQGGPATFDYNAAIIVNATADEFYKQPPYYFQAHFSMFIPPDSQHVSLASQNDGGLLNVAFLTPETDVVVVLMNSQNVSVSVLINDPDRGHISVAVEARSINTIIYR
;
A
#
# COMPACT_ATOMS: atom_id res chain seq x y z
N MET A 1 2.02 15.75 33.22
CA MET A 1 2.20 14.46 33.93
C MET A 1 1.70 13.38 33.00
N ALA A 2 2.64 12.66 32.38
CA ALA A 2 2.37 11.60 31.42
C ALA A 2 1.69 10.44 32.15
N ARG A 3 0.46 10.09 31.75
CA ARG A 3 -0.12 8.80 32.11
C ARG A 3 0.50 7.75 31.19
N GLU A 4 0.96 6.68 31.82
CA GLU A 4 1.45 5.46 31.19
C GLU A 4 0.32 4.85 30.35
N TRP A 5 0.59 4.65 29.06
CA TRP A 5 -0.31 3.96 28.12
C TRP A 5 0.35 2.63 27.77
N THR A 6 0.03 1.61 28.56
CA THR A 6 0.36 0.21 28.26
C THR A 6 -0.87 -0.43 27.64
N SER A 7 -0.77 -0.79 26.36
CA SER A 7 -1.70 -1.71 25.70
C SER A 7 -1.52 -3.13 26.26
N GLU A 8 -2.53 -3.99 26.09
CA GLU A 8 -2.47 -5.42 26.41
C GLU A 8 -1.33 -6.16 25.67
N SER A 9 -0.71 -5.54 24.66
CA SER A 9 0.44 -6.04 23.90
C SER A 9 1.82 -5.63 24.46
N GLY A 10 1.87 -4.81 25.52
CA GLY A 10 3.13 -4.41 26.17
C GLY A 10 4.02 -3.43 25.38
N VAL A 11 3.62 -3.01 24.18
CA VAL A 11 4.37 -2.05 23.36
C VAL A 11 3.80 -0.64 23.52
N CYS A 12 4.58 0.24 24.12
CA CYS A 12 4.21 1.65 24.29
C CYS A 12 4.21 2.39 22.94
N VAL A 13 3.14 3.15 22.62
CA VAL A 13 3.04 3.97 21.40
C VAL A 13 4.25 4.90 21.21
N LEU A 14 4.84 5.41 22.31
CA LEU A 14 6.06 6.22 22.26
C LEU A 14 7.28 5.44 21.75
N ARG A 15 7.40 4.14 22.05
CA ARG A 15 8.46 3.28 21.52
C ARG A 15 8.27 3.02 20.03
N VAL A 16 7.03 2.79 19.59
CA VAL A 16 6.70 2.66 18.16
C VAL A 16 7.07 3.93 17.40
N ILE A 17 6.71 5.09 17.95
CA ILE A 17 7.08 6.40 17.41
C ILE A 17 8.61 6.56 17.32
N ALA A 18 9.34 6.21 18.37
CA ALA A 18 10.80 6.31 18.40
C ALA A 18 11.45 5.39 17.35
N MET A 19 10.94 4.17 17.20
CA MET A 19 11.35 3.24 16.15
C MET A 19 11.08 3.84 14.77
N TYR A 20 9.85 4.29 14.49
CA TYR A 20 9.49 4.89 13.20
C TYR A 20 10.29 6.16 12.88
N ARG A 21 10.76 6.89 13.90
CA ARG A 21 11.69 7.99 13.69
C ARG A 21 13.01 7.53 13.07
N VAL A 22 13.60 6.45 13.57
CA VAL A 22 14.92 5.97 13.11
C VAL A 22 14.82 4.98 11.95
N THR A 23 13.63 4.47 11.65
CA THR A 23 13.38 3.58 10.51
C THR A 23 12.76 4.30 9.34
N TYR A 24 11.63 4.98 9.46
CA TYR A 24 10.84 5.37 8.29
C TYR A 24 10.77 6.86 8.02
N PHE A 25 10.55 7.69 9.04
CA PHE A 25 10.15 9.08 8.81
C PHE A 25 11.23 10.11 9.14
N GLY A 26 12.13 9.81 10.07
CA GLY A 26 13.19 10.74 10.48
C GLY A 26 14.41 10.66 9.58
N GLU A 27 15.27 11.67 9.67
CA GLU A 27 16.54 11.75 8.95
C GLU A 27 17.38 10.47 9.10
N GLY A 28 17.90 9.95 8.00
CA GLY A 28 18.61 8.65 7.95
C GLY A 28 17.71 7.41 7.94
N GLY A 29 16.39 7.56 8.06
CA GLY A 29 15.41 6.52 7.77
C GLY A 29 15.07 6.41 6.28
N ALA A 30 14.15 5.50 5.93
CA ALA A 30 13.72 5.25 4.55
C ALA A 30 12.92 6.40 3.91
N GLN A 31 12.58 7.46 4.64
CA GLN A 31 11.85 8.64 4.15
C GLN A 31 10.49 8.33 3.48
N LEU A 32 9.74 7.38 4.04
CA LEU A 32 8.43 7.00 3.50
C LEU A 32 7.49 8.21 3.39
N LEU A 33 6.73 8.27 2.29
CA LEU A 33 5.77 9.34 2.03
C LEU A 33 4.31 8.88 2.10
N PHE A 34 4.03 7.68 1.59
CA PHE A 34 2.69 7.13 1.55
C PHE A 34 2.44 6.25 2.75
N LEU A 35 1.24 6.35 3.34
CA LEU A 35 0.76 5.41 4.36
C LEU A 35 -0.65 4.96 4.03
N ARG A 36 -0.86 3.64 4.06
CA ARG A 36 -2.18 3.01 3.96
C ARG A 36 -2.75 2.79 5.34
N ILE A 37 -4.02 3.13 5.52
CA ILE A 37 -4.72 2.98 6.79
C ILE A 37 -6.00 2.18 6.53
N PRO A 38 -6.29 1.10 7.28
CA PRO A 38 -7.59 0.44 7.18
C PRO A 38 -8.75 1.35 7.57
N MET A 39 -9.82 1.34 6.78
CA MET A 39 -11.13 1.85 7.21
C MET A 39 -11.84 0.73 7.98
N GLY A 40 -11.88 0.84 9.31
CA GLY A 40 -12.33 -0.23 10.19
C GLY A 40 -11.24 -1.27 10.47
N ALA A 41 -11.66 -2.50 10.73
CA ALA A 41 -10.74 -3.61 10.98
C ALA A 41 -10.13 -4.18 9.69
N SER A 42 -8.98 -4.81 9.85
CA SER A 42 -8.34 -5.71 8.89
C SER A 42 -8.05 -7.06 9.53
N ASP A 43 -7.44 -7.97 8.77
CA ASP A 43 -6.85 -9.22 9.30
C ASP A 43 -5.72 -8.98 10.33
N PHE A 44 -5.10 -7.80 10.32
CA PHE A 44 -4.13 -7.28 11.31
C PHE A 44 -4.78 -6.49 12.46
N SER A 45 -6.06 -6.72 12.72
CA SER A 45 -6.76 -6.22 13.90
C SER A 45 -6.97 -7.34 14.93
N LEU A 46 -6.97 -6.98 16.22
CA LEU A 46 -7.17 -7.95 17.32
C LEU A 46 -8.57 -8.57 17.34
N ARG A 47 -9.55 -7.91 16.71
CA ARG A 47 -10.92 -8.38 16.54
C ARG A 47 -11.51 -7.78 15.26
N PRO A 48 -12.53 -8.41 14.65
CA PRO A 48 -13.35 -7.76 13.64
C PRO A 48 -14.15 -6.60 14.27
N TYR A 49 -14.30 -5.51 13.54
CA TYR A 49 -15.14 -4.35 13.87
C TYR A 49 -15.36 -3.49 12.64
N THR A 50 -16.45 -2.73 12.64
CA THR A 50 -16.62 -1.56 11.76
C THR A 50 -16.86 -0.31 12.60
N TYR A 51 -17.19 0.81 11.96
CA TYR A 51 -17.54 2.05 12.66
C TYR A 51 -19.03 2.17 12.92
N ASP A 52 -19.86 1.24 12.42
CA ASP A 52 -21.31 1.25 12.63
C ASP A 52 -21.88 -0.17 12.77
N ASP A 53 -21.59 -0.79 13.90
CA ASP A 53 -21.96 -2.18 14.19
C ASP A 53 -23.40 -2.32 14.76
N ILE A 54 -24.17 -1.21 14.85
CA ILE A 54 -25.58 -1.24 15.28
C ILE A 54 -26.46 -1.67 14.11
N GLU A 55 -27.14 -2.80 14.27
CA GLU A 55 -27.97 -3.40 13.22
C GLU A 55 -29.09 -2.47 12.77
N GLY A 56 -29.14 -2.21 11.45
CA GLY A 56 -30.20 -1.43 10.83
C GLY A 56 -30.06 0.09 10.96
N ASP A 57 -28.89 0.60 11.36
CA ASP A 57 -28.62 2.06 11.38
C ASP A 57 -28.40 2.61 9.96
N VAL A 58 -29.46 2.62 9.16
CA VAL A 58 -29.45 3.17 7.79
C VAL A 58 -29.18 4.68 7.74
N THR A 59 -29.23 5.36 8.88
CA THR A 59 -28.96 6.80 9.03
C THR A 59 -27.51 7.12 9.40
N LEU A 60 -26.72 6.11 9.78
CA LEU A 60 -25.37 6.25 10.31
C LEU A 60 -25.31 7.23 11.49
N GLU A 61 -26.32 7.18 12.37
CA GLU A 61 -26.41 7.99 13.61
C GLU A 61 -25.42 7.51 14.68
N HIS A 62 -25.10 6.22 14.66
CA HIS A 62 -24.18 5.55 15.56
C HIS A 62 -22.77 5.37 15.01
N PHE A 63 -22.51 5.83 13.78
CA PHE A 63 -21.17 5.84 13.21
C PHE A 63 -20.19 6.54 14.15
N ALA A 64 -19.13 5.83 14.55
CA ALA A 64 -18.06 6.39 15.36
C ALA A 64 -16.72 5.69 15.09
N LEU A 65 -15.63 6.47 15.07
CA LEU A 65 -14.30 5.92 15.26
C LEU A 65 -14.21 5.25 16.63
N ILE A 66 -13.40 4.20 16.74
CA ILE A 66 -13.29 3.42 17.97
C ILE A 66 -11.96 3.69 18.68
N ASP A 67 -11.80 3.13 19.89
CA ASP A 67 -10.59 3.28 20.69
C ASP A 67 -9.32 2.91 19.93
N ASN A 68 -9.35 1.91 19.03
CA ASN A 68 -8.19 1.56 18.21
C ASN A 68 -7.69 2.72 17.33
N ASP A 69 -8.60 3.55 16.81
CA ASP A 69 -8.24 4.72 16.02
C ASP A 69 -7.63 5.80 16.91
N TYR A 70 -8.24 6.09 18.05
CA TYR A 70 -7.80 7.15 18.96
C TYR A 70 -6.51 6.82 19.72
N ASP A 71 -6.31 5.55 20.09
CA ASP A 71 -5.20 5.12 20.92
C ASP A 71 -3.96 4.76 20.10
N TYR A 72 -4.13 4.29 18.85
CA TYR A 72 -3.02 3.82 18.02
C TYR A 72 -2.89 4.58 16.71
N LYS A 73 -3.90 4.51 15.81
CA LYS A 73 -3.76 5.01 14.43
C LYS A 73 -3.53 6.52 14.38
N ILE A 74 -4.42 7.31 15.00
CA ILE A 74 -4.37 8.77 14.98
C ILE A 74 -3.09 9.33 15.61
N PRO A 75 -2.67 8.90 16.84
CA PRO A 75 -1.43 9.38 17.45
C PRO A 75 -0.18 9.06 16.63
N ILE A 76 -0.10 7.84 16.07
CA ILE A 76 1.02 7.43 15.23
C ILE A 76 1.09 8.28 13.96
N LEU A 77 -0.04 8.50 13.28
CA LEU A 77 -0.09 9.31 12.05
C LEU A 77 0.33 10.75 12.29
N LYS A 78 -0.22 11.40 13.33
CA LYS A 78 0.16 12.78 13.68
C LYS A 78 1.66 12.88 13.94
N ARG A 79 2.20 11.93 14.70
CA ARG A 79 3.61 11.95 15.06
C ARG A 79 4.54 11.59 13.90
N ALA A 80 4.12 10.69 13.01
CA ALA A 80 4.84 10.39 11.78
C ALA A 80 4.95 11.64 10.88
N THR A 81 3.86 12.37 10.69
CA THR A 81 3.85 13.65 9.95
C THR A 81 4.77 14.68 10.59
N GLU A 82 4.72 14.84 11.92
CA GLU A 82 5.61 15.75 12.65
C GLU A 82 7.09 15.39 12.50
N ILE A 83 7.43 14.09 12.60
CA ILE A 83 8.81 13.61 12.47
C ILE A 83 9.34 13.88 11.06
N ARG A 84 8.52 13.61 10.04
CA ARG A 84 8.90 13.80 8.64
C ARG A 84 9.06 15.28 8.29
N GLY A 85 8.31 16.16 8.97
CA GLY A 85 8.35 17.60 8.72
C GLY A 85 7.70 18.04 7.41
N GLN A 86 7.10 17.11 6.64
CA GLN A 86 6.25 17.42 5.49
C GLN A 86 5.06 16.46 5.47
N GLU A 87 3.98 16.89 4.81
CA GLU A 87 2.72 16.17 4.76
C GLU A 87 2.88 14.75 4.16
N LEU A 88 2.30 13.76 4.85
CA LEU A 88 2.23 12.39 4.38
C LEU A 88 1.05 12.22 3.42
N LYS A 89 1.22 11.40 2.39
CA LYS A 89 0.13 11.04 1.47
C LYS A 89 -0.62 9.82 2.02
N LEU A 90 -1.70 10.07 2.76
CA LEU A 90 -2.49 9.01 3.39
C LEU A 90 -3.52 8.45 2.41
N PHE A 91 -3.70 7.14 2.36
CA PHE A 91 -4.84 6.54 1.67
C PHE A 91 -5.49 5.43 2.48
N THR A 92 -6.75 5.15 2.21
CA THR A 92 -7.54 4.19 2.96
C THR A 92 -8.21 3.16 2.07
N SER A 93 -8.46 1.98 2.63
CA SER A 93 -9.27 0.94 2.00
C SER A 93 -10.13 0.28 3.07
N PRO A 94 -11.42 0.05 2.86
CA PRO A 94 -12.21 -0.80 3.75
C PRO A 94 -12.01 -2.27 3.41
N TRP A 95 -11.95 -3.12 4.43
CA TRP A 95 -12.00 -4.58 4.24
C TRP A 95 -13.44 -5.07 4.20
N SER A 96 -14.37 -4.41 4.90
CA SER A 96 -15.77 -4.79 4.87
C SER A 96 -16.67 -3.62 5.27
N ALA A 97 -17.89 -3.63 4.75
CA ALA A 97 -18.99 -2.87 5.32
C ALA A 97 -19.46 -3.49 6.64
N PRO A 98 -20.25 -2.76 7.45
CA PRO A 98 -20.99 -3.36 8.56
C PRO A 98 -21.73 -4.62 8.12
N TRP A 99 -21.69 -5.67 8.94
CA TRP A 99 -22.20 -6.97 8.53
C TRP A 99 -23.70 -6.96 8.24
N TRP A 100 -24.47 -6.11 8.93
CA TRP A 100 -25.90 -5.93 8.66
C TRP A 100 -26.19 -5.31 7.28
N MET A 101 -25.19 -4.71 6.62
CA MET A 101 -25.30 -4.24 5.23
C MET A 101 -25.03 -5.34 4.18
N LYS A 102 -24.63 -6.54 4.60
CA LYS A 102 -24.22 -7.63 3.71
C LYS A 102 -25.33 -8.66 3.61
N ILE A 103 -25.49 -9.28 2.43
CA ILE A 103 -26.59 -10.20 2.11
C ILE A 103 -26.76 -11.33 3.14
N ASN A 104 -25.66 -11.77 3.78
CA ASN A 104 -25.67 -12.87 4.76
C ASN A 104 -25.25 -12.46 6.18
N GLY A 105 -25.19 -11.16 6.52
CA GLY A 105 -24.96 -10.76 7.92
C GLY A 105 -23.60 -11.17 8.51
N THR A 106 -22.59 -11.48 7.69
CA THR A 106 -21.33 -12.12 8.12
C THR A 106 -20.14 -11.17 8.05
N THR A 107 -19.15 -11.37 8.91
CA THR A 107 -17.87 -10.64 8.87
C THR A 107 -16.97 -11.10 7.72
N GLY A 108 -17.13 -12.33 7.25
CA GLY A 108 -16.36 -12.89 6.13
C GLY A 108 -17.02 -12.69 4.76
N ILE A 109 -16.83 -13.66 3.88
CA ILE A 109 -17.31 -13.65 2.48
C ILE A 109 -18.81 -13.37 2.38
N SER A 110 -19.14 -12.22 1.80
CA SER A 110 -20.47 -11.86 1.34
C SER A 110 -20.36 -10.56 0.52
N HIS A 111 -21.42 -10.23 -0.21
CA HIS A 111 -21.51 -9.01 -0.99
C HIS A 111 -22.38 -7.99 -0.25
N LEU A 112 -22.19 -6.71 -0.57
CA LEU A 112 -23.08 -5.64 -0.13
C LEU A 112 -24.49 -5.91 -0.67
N ALA A 113 -25.51 -5.81 0.17
CA ALA A 113 -26.89 -5.90 -0.28
C ALA A 113 -27.28 -4.60 -1.01
N GLU A 114 -28.01 -4.73 -2.12
CA GLU A 114 -28.32 -3.60 -3.02
C GLU A 114 -29.08 -2.48 -2.30
N GLU A 115 -29.94 -2.81 -1.33
CA GLU A 115 -30.67 -1.85 -0.51
C GLU A 115 -29.76 -0.92 0.32
N TYR A 116 -28.49 -1.29 0.54
CA TYR A 116 -27.54 -0.52 1.34
C TYR A 116 -26.45 0.18 0.49
N TYR A 117 -26.58 0.19 -0.84
CA TYR A 117 -25.60 0.82 -1.73
C TYR A 117 -25.35 2.30 -1.41
N GLN A 118 -26.42 3.06 -1.16
CA GLN A 118 -26.30 4.46 -0.77
C GLN A 118 -25.72 4.61 0.64
N VAL A 119 -26.19 3.82 1.60
CA VAL A 119 -25.73 3.88 3.00
C VAL A 119 -24.23 3.60 3.09
N TRP A 120 -23.74 2.64 2.30
CA TRP A 120 -22.30 2.35 2.22
C TRP A 120 -21.51 3.50 1.59
N ALA A 121 -22.04 4.20 0.60
CA ALA A 121 -21.39 5.40 0.06
C ALA A 121 -21.35 6.54 1.10
N ASP A 122 -22.44 6.74 1.87
CA ASP A 122 -22.50 7.73 2.94
C ASP A 122 -21.51 7.42 4.08
N TYR A 123 -21.24 6.13 4.32
CA TYR A 123 -20.25 5.67 5.30
C TYR A 123 -18.83 6.16 4.99
N PHE A 124 -18.44 6.22 3.70
CA PHE A 124 -17.14 6.81 3.31
C PHE A 124 -17.07 8.29 3.70
N VAL A 125 -18.13 9.06 3.47
CA VAL A 125 -18.19 10.48 3.85
C VAL A 125 -18.07 10.63 5.35
N LYS A 126 -18.80 9.83 6.14
CA LYS A 126 -18.69 9.80 7.62
C LYS A 126 -17.27 9.50 8.09
N TYR A 127 -16.58 8.56 7.44
CA TYR A 127 -15.18 8.24 7.74
C TYR A 127 -14.25 9.44 7.51
N PHE A 128 -14.34 10.07 6.34
CA PHE A 128 -13.48 11.20 6.03
C PHE A 128 -13.80 12.42 6.91
N ASP A 129 -15.08 12.66 7.22
CA ASP A 129 -15.49 13.69 8.17
C ASP A 129 -14.89 13.44 9.56
N ALA A 130 -14.96 12.21 10.06
CA ALA A 130 -14.46 11.86 11.37
C ALA A 130 -12.93 12.03 11.48
N TYR A 131 -12.16 11.61 10.46
CA TYR A 131 -10.71 11.84 10.43
C TYR A 131 -10.35 13.32 10.20
N ALA A 132 -11.13 14.05 9.39
CA ALA A 132 -10.95 15.49 9.18
C ALA A 132 -11.13 16.29 10.48
N GLN A 133 -12.08 15.90 11.34
CA GLN A 133 -12.24 16.47 12.69
C GLN A 133 -11.01 16.25 13.59
N GLN A 134 -10.22 15.21 13.32
CA GLN A 134 -8.94 14.96 14.00
C GLN A 134 -7.77 15.70 13.35
N GLY A 135 -8.00 16.50 12.31
CA GLY A 135 -6.97 17.22 11.56
C GLY A 135 -6.20 16.33 10.59
N ILE A 136 -6.74 15.17 10.21
CA ILE A 136 -6.11 14.22 9.28
C ILE A 136 -6.84 14.31 7.93
N ARG A 137 -6.06 14.45 6.86
CA ARG A 137 -6.56 14.50 5.48
C ARG A 137 -5.97 13.35 4.67
N PHE A 138 -6.76 12.84 3.74
CA PHE A 138 -6.36 11.76 2.85
C PHE A 138 -5.98 12.31 1.48
N TRP A 139 -5.04 11.62 0.83
CA TRP A 139 -4.69 11.77 -0.57
C TRP A 139 -5.61 10.94 -1.48
N GLY A 140 -6.00 9.74 -1.03
CA GLY A 140 -6.82 8.83 -1.86
C GLY A 140 -7.47 7.70 -1.07
N TYR A 141 -8.15 6.82 -1.79
CA TYR A 141 -8.80 5.64 -1.21
C TYR A 141 -9.09 4.58 -2.28
N SER A 142 -9.27 3.33 -1.88
CA SER A 142 -9.90 2.31 -2.70
C SER A 142 -11.36 2.08 -2.25
N PRO A 143 -12.26 1.71 -3.19
CA PRO A 143 -13.64 1.36 -2.83
C PRO A 143 -13.76 0.08 -1.98
N GLN A 144 -12.78 -0.82 -2.07
CA GLN A 144 -12.76 -2.09 -1.36
C GLN A 144 -11.35 -2.70 -1.43
N ASN A 145 -10.82 -3.20 -0.33
CA ASN A 145 -9.66 -4.08 -0.29
C ASN A 145 -10.00 -5.48 -0.82
N GLU A 146 -9.23 -5.99 -1.79
CA GLU A 146 -9.35 -7.33 -2.38
C GLU A 146 -10.79 -7.76 -2.68
N PRO A 147 -11.53 -6.99 -3.53
CA PRO A 147 -12.93 -7.25 -3.83
C PRO A 147 -13.21 -8.66 -4.34
N ILE A 148 -12.25 -9.32 -4.98
CA ILE A 148 -12.46 -10.67 -5.52
C ILE A 148 -12.24 -11.73 -4.45
N GLN A 149 -11.29 -11.50 -3.53
CA GLN A 149 -11.06 -12.38 -2.38
C GLN A 149 -12.29 -12.42 -1.46
N GLY A 150 -13.01 -11.30 -1.34
CA GLY A 150 -14.30 -11.25 -0.64
C GLY A 150 -15.41 -12.13 -1.23
N SER A 151 -15.18 -12.75 -2.39
CA SER A 151 -16.04 -13.72 -3.06
C SER A 151 -15.41 -15.14 -3.13
N ASP A 152 -14.18 -15.33 -2.63
CA ASP A 152 -13.50 -16.63 -2.59
C ASP A 152 -13.83 -17.36 -1.29
N HIS A 153 -14.45 -18.54 -1.40
CA HIS A 153 -14.89 -19.38 -0.27
C HIS A 153 -13.77 -19.82 0.70
N ALA A 154 -12.49 -19.61 0.37
CA ALA A 154 -11.36 -19.93 1.24
C ALA A 154 -10.99 -18.82 2.26
N ALA A 155 -11.49 -17.59 2.11
CA ALA A 155 -11.10 -16.47 2.97
C ALA A 155 -11.75 -16.54 4.37
N LYS A 156 -10.93 -16.56 5.43
CA LYS A 156 -11.37 -16.59 6.84
C LYS A 156 -11.17 -15.25 7.58
N ILE A 157 -11.03 -14.17 6.82
CA ILE A 157 -10.75 -12.82 7.35
C ILE A 157 -11.93 -11.89 7.11
N ILE A 158 -11.91 -10.73 7.76
CA ILE A 158 -12.85 -9.66 7.45
C ILE A 158 -12.70 -9.26 5.98
N SER A 159 -13.80 -9.36 5.22
CA SER A 159 -13.78 -9.14 3.77
C SER A 159 -15.15 -8.75 3.24
N MET A 160 -15.21 -8.18 2.04
CA MET A 160 -16.47 -7.96 1.31
C MET A 160 -16.22 -8.10 -0.18
N GLY A 161 -17.04 -8.92 -0.81
CA GLY A 161 -16.92 -9.27 -2.22
C GLY A 161 -17.54 -8.24 -3.14
N TRP A 162 -16.90 -8.03 -4.29
CA TRP A 162 -17.48 -7.36 -5.44
C TRP A 162 -17.09 -8.08 -6.72
N THR A 163 -18.02 -8.12 -7.68
CA THR A 163 -17.68 -8.30 -9.08
C THR A 163 -17.42 -6.94 -9.70
N LYS A 164 -16.59 -6.89 -10.75
CA LYS A 164 -16.38 -5.66 -11.51
C LYS A 164 -17.69 -5.15 -12.13
N GLU A 165 -18.59 -6.05 -12.51
CA GLU A 165 -19.91 -5.75 -13.06
C GLU A 165 -20.85 -5.07 -12.05
N ASN A 166 -20.72 -5.36 -10.74
CA ASN A 166 -21.54 -4.73 -9.71
C ASN A 166 -20.87 -3.50 -9.09
N GLN A 167 -19.54 -3.51 -8.93
CA GLN A 167 -18.81 -2.36 -8.37
C GLN A 167 -18.84 -1.16 -9.32
N THR A 168 -18.78 -1.39 -10.64
CA THR A 168 -18.78 -0.31 -11.64
C THR A 168 -20.04 0.58 -11.57
N PRO A 169 -21.28 0.04 -11.64
CA PRO A 169 -22.47 0.87 -11.48
C PRO A 169 -22.59 1.43 -10.06
N TRP A 170 -22.14 0.72 -9.02
CA TRP A 170 -22.12 1.29 -7.68
C TRP A 170 -21.20 2.53 -7.57
N ILE A 171 -20.03 2.51 -8.20
CA ILE A 171 -19.14 3.67 -8.31
C ILE A 171 -19.83 4.82 -9.07
N ALA A 172 -20.44 4.51 -10.22
CA ALA A 172 -21.07 5.51 -11.08
C ALA A 172 -22.27 6.20 -10.41
N ASP A 173 -23.13 5.41 -9.76
CA ASP A 173 -24.46 5.85 -9.36
C ASP A 173 -24.54 6.25 -7.88
N TYR A 174 -23.62 5.76 -7.03
CA TYR A 174 -23.65 5.98 -5.58
C TYR A 174 -22.36 6.58 -5.05
N LEU A 175 -21.23 5.85 -5.10
CA LEU A 175 -20.00 6.27 -4.42
C LEU A 175 -19.42 7.57 -4.99
N GLY A 176 -19.26 7.67 -6.30
CA GLY A 176 -18.71 8.86 -6.95
C GLY A 176 -19.51 10.14 -6.64
N PRO A 177 -20.82 10.19 -6.94
CA PRO A 177 -21.66 11.34 -6.64
C PRO A 177 -21.71 11.70 -5.16
N THR A 178 -21.73 10.69 -4.27
CA THR A 178 -21.77 10.90 -2.82
C THR A 178 -20.49 11.55 -2.32
N MET A 179 -19.33 11.10 -2.84
CA MET A 179 -18.03 11.66 -2.50
C MET A 179 -17.86 13.08 -3.01
N GLU A 180 -18.29 13.40 -4.23
CA GLU A 180 -18.32 14.78 -4.73
C GLU A 180 -19.20 15.69 -3.86
N LYS A 181 -20.44 15.26 -3.60
CA LYS A 181 -21.40 16.02 -2.78
C LYS A 181 -20.90 16.21 -1.34
N GLY A 182 -20.18 15.24 -0.80
CA GLY A 182 -19.54 15.29 0.51
C GLY A 182 -18.30 16.20 0.58
N GLY A 183 -17.84 16.76 -0.55
CA GLY A 183 -16.63 17.60 -0.61
C GLY A 183 -15.33 16.81 -0.69
N TYR A 184 -15.39 15.54 -1.10
CA TYR A 184 -14.26 14.61 -1.20
C TYR A 184 -13.96 14.17 -2.64
N GLY A 185 -14.50 14.88 -3.65
CA GLY A 185 -14.28 14.57 -5.07
C GLY A 185 -12.83 14.69 -5.55
N ASP A 186 -11.98 15.45 -4.86
CA ASP A 186 -10.57 15.62 -5.21
C ASP A 186 -9.68 14.43 -4.79
N LEU A 187 -10.17 13.59 -3.88
CA LEU A 187 -9.46 12.40 -3.40
C LEU A 187 -9.24 11.41 -4.55
N LYS A 188 -8.07 10.77 -4.57
CA LYS A 188 -7.73 9.80 -5.62
C LYS A 188 -8.43 8.47 -5.35
N MET A 189 -9.58 8.25 -6.00
CA MET A 189 -10.23 6.94 -6.03
C MET A 189 -9.43 5.97 -6.90
N MET A 190 -8.98 4.87 -6.31
CA MET A 190 -8.21 3.81 -6.97
C MET A 190 -9.03 2.52 -7.01
N ILE A 191 -9.37 2.04 -8.20
CA ILE A 191 -10.14 0.80 -8.38
C ILE A 191 -9.27 -0.44 -8.24
N LEU A 192 -9.90 -1.62 -8.24
CA LEU A 192 -9.27 -2.93 -8.05
C LEU A 192 -8.79 -3.17 -6.61
N ASP A 193 -7.63 -2.63 -6.21
CA ASP A 193 -7.00 -2.87 -4.89
C ASP A 193 -6.92 -4.37 -4.57
N ASP A 194 -6.46 -5.13 -5.57
CA ASP A 194 -6.29 -6.58 -5.58
C ASP A 194 -5.13 -6.91 -6.54
N ASN A 195 -4.85 -8.18 -6.70
CA ASN A 195 -3.71 -8.72 -7.39
C ASN A 195 -3.61 -8.35 -8.87
N ARG A 196 -2.38 -8.20 -9.38
CA ARG A 196 -2.14 -7.93 -10.81
C ARG A 196 -2.71 -8.98 -11.76
N SER A 197 -2.98 -10.20 -11.31
CA SER A 197 -3.65 -11.25 -12.08
C SER A 197 -5.07 -10.86 -12.56
N ARG A 198 -5.66 -9.82 -11.98
CA ARG A 198 -7.00 -9.32 -12.30
C ARG A 198 -6.99 -8.25 -13.39
N LEU A 199 -5.80 -7.81 -13.77
CA LEU A 199 -5.58 -6.89 -14.87
C LEU A 199 -5.44 -7.62 -16.21
N PRO A 200 -5.72 -6.93 -17.33
CA PRO A 200 -6.34 -5.60 -17.42
C PRO A 200 -7.87 -5.63 -17.13
N GLY A 201 -8.46 -6.82 -17.01
CA GLY A 201 -9.92 -7.01 -17.10
C GLY A 201 -10.78 -6.23 -16.10
N TRP A 202 -10.31 -5.93 -14.89
CA TRP A 202 -11.05 -5.06 -13.96
C TRP A 202 -11.08 -3.61 -14.44
N ALA A 203 -9.92 -3.08 -14.86
CA ALA A 203 -9.79 -1.73 -15.37
C ALA A 203 -10.58 -1.55 -16.67
N GLU A 204 -10.55 -2.53 -17.58
CA GLU A 204 -11.35 -2.53 -18.81
C GLU A 204 -12.84 -2.30 -18.52
N THR A 205 -13.40 -3.06 -17.57
CA THR A 205 -14.83 -2.96 -17.24
C THR A 205 -15.19 -1.61 -16.64
N VAL A 206 -14.38 -1.11 -15.70
CA VAL A 206 -14.67 0.20 -15.08
C VAL A 206 -14.48 1.34 -16.08
N PHE A 207 -13.40 1.32 -16.88
CA PHE A 207 -13.10 2.38 -17.84
C PHE A 207 -14.07 2.41 -19.03
N ALA A 208 -14.76 1.30 -19.33
CA ALA A 208 -15.82 1.27 -20.32
C ALA A 208 -17.09 2.05 -19.87
N ASN A 209 -17.28 2.26 -18.56
CA ASN A 209 -18.37 3.10 -18.04
C ASN A 209 -17.87 4.54 -17.86
N ALA A 210 -18.34 5.47 -18.71
CA ALA A 210 -17.88 6.86 -18.71
C ALA A 210 -18.12 7.60 -17.38
N VAL A 211 -19.22 7.29 -16.68
CA VAL A 211 -19.54 7.93 -15.40
C VAL A 211 -18.60 7.41 -14.31
N ALA A 212 -18.48 6.09 -14.16
CA ALA A 212 -17.54 5.51 -13.18
C ALA A 212 -16.10 5.99 -13.45
N LYS A 213 -15.65 5.92 -14.71
CA LYS A 213 -14.33 6.37 -15.15
C LYS A 213 -14.03 7.83 -14.78
N SER A 214 -15.03 8.70 -14.78
CA SER A 214 -14.85 10.12 -14.45
C SER A 214 -14.43 10.36 -13.00
N TYR A 215 -14.88 9.49 -12.07
CA TYR A 215 -14.52 9.55 -10.65
C TYR A 215 -13.20 8.85 -10.32
N VAL A 216 -12.73 7.96 -11.20
CA VAL A 216 -11.56 7.11 -10.95
C VAL A 216 -10.28 7.83 -11.33
N ALA A 217 -9.32 7.91 -10.41
CA ALA A 217 -8.01 8.50 -10.66
C ALA A 217 -6.97 7.48 -11.18
N GLY A 218 -7.12 6.21 -10.80
CA GLY A 218 -6.17 5.17 -11.16
C GLY A 218 -6.58 3.78 -10.72
N THR A 219 -5.66 2.83 -10.82
CA THR A 219 -5.85 1.42 -10.48
C THR A 219 -4.86 1.00 -9.40
N ALA A 220 -5.38 0.52 -8.28
CA ALA A 220 -4.62 -0.04 -7.17
C ALA A 220 -4.31 -1.52 -7.42
N VAL A 221 -3.10 -1.96 -7.09
CA VAL A 221 -2.60 -3.31 -7.39
C VAL A 221 -1.86 -3.92 -6.20
N HIS A 222 -2.09 -5.21 -5.94
CA HIS A 222 -1.38 -6.00 -4.95
C HIS A 222 -0.38 -6.96 -5.62
N TRP A 223 0.69 -7.29 -4.88
CA TRP A 223 1.83 -8.03 -5.42
C TRP A 223 1.72 -9.56 -5.37
N TYR A 224 0.70 -10.15 -4.72
CA TYR A 224 0.77 -11.55 -4.26
C TYR A 224 0.73 -12.60 -5.37
N THR A 225 0.42 -12.19 -6.60
CA THR A 225 0.47 -13.04 -7.79
C THR A 225 1.62 -12.68 -8.74
N ASP A 226 2.55 -11.83 -8.30
CA ASP A 226 3.63 -11.33 -9.15
C ASP A 226 4.47 -12.46 -9.76
N GLU A 227 4.84 -13.47 -8.97
CA GLU A 227 5.67 -14.58 -9.46
C GLU A 227 5.03 -15.37 -10.63
N GLY A 228 3.70 -15.42 -10.69
CA GLY A 228 2.95 -16.17 -11.71
C GLY A 228 2.44 -15.33 -12.90
N ILE A 229 2.50 -14.00 -12.80
CA ILE A 229 1.89 -13.09 -13.79
C ILE A 229 2.96 -12.19 -14.38
N ARG A 230 2.97 -12.00 -15.70
CA ARG A 230 3.97 -11.15 -16.35
C ARG A 230 3.70 -9.66 -16.05
N PRO A 231 4.75 -8.84 -15.77
CA PRO A 231 4.59 -7.40 -15.54
C PRO A 231 3.97 -6.64 -16.71
N SER A 232 4.04 -7.17 -17.94
CA SER A 232 3.44 -6.55 -19.14
C SER A 232 1.93 -6.31 -19.02
N VAL A 233 1.24 -6.99 -18.10
CA VAL A 233 -0.18 -6.73 -17.81
C VAL A 233 -0.43 -5.32 -17.26
N LEU A 234 0.57 -4.74 -16.56
CA LEU A 234 0.53 -3.37 -16.06
C LEU A 234 0.62 -2.39 -17.24
N THR A 235 1.53 -2.64 -18.18
CA THR A 235 1.61 -1.86 -19.44
C THR A 235 0.33 -1.96 -20.26
N GLN A 236 -0.25 -3.15 -20.42
CA GLN A 236 -1.55 -3.31 -21.08
C GLN A 236 -2.67 -2.52 -20.39
N THR A 237 -2.63 -2.43 -19.06
CA THR A 237 -3.60 -1.64 -18.29
C THR A 237 -3.40 -0.14 -18.53
N HIS A 238 -2.16 0.33 -18.53
CA HIS A 238 -1.83 1.72 -18.85
C HIS A 238 -2.28 2.11 -20.27
N GLU A 239 -2.14 1.20 -21.24
CA GLU A 239 -2.56 1.42 -22.62
C GLU A 239 -4.09 1.57 -22.80
N LEU A 240 -4.90 1.12 -21.83
CA LEU A 240 -6.35 1.37 -21.86
C LEU A 240 -6.70 2.84 -21.65
N ASP A 241 -5.98 3.51 -20.75
CA ASP A 241 -6.12 4.93 -20.48
C ASP A 241 -4.85 5.47 -19.78
N PRO A 242 -3.94 6.10 -20.53
CA PRO A 242 -2.69 6.65 -19.98
C PRO A 242 -2.87 7.73 -18.92
N ASP A 243 -4.05 8.38 -18.85
CA ASP A 243 -4.36 9.40 -17.86
C ASP A 243 -4.71 8.80 -16.48
N LYS A 244 -4.88 7.47 -16.39
CA LYS A 244 -5.18 6.74 -15.15
C LYS A 244 -3.91 6.07 -14.65
N PHE A 245 -3.43 6.49 -13.49
CA PHE A 245 -2.20 5.94 -12.92
C PHE A 245 -2.38 4.51 -12.42
N ILE A 246 -1.29 3.76 -12.30
CA ILE A 246 -1.26 2.45 -11.62
C ILE A 246 -0.42 2.60 -10.35
N PHE A 247 -0.92 2.11 -9.22
CA PHE A 247 -0.25 2.26 -7.93
C PHE A 247 -0.27 0.95 -7.16
N TYR A 248 0.88 0.47 -6.71
CA TYR A 248 0.95 -0.71 -5.84
C TYR A 248 0.60 -0.28 -4.42
N THR A 249 -0.58 -0.68 -3.95
CA THR A 249 -1.16 -0.27 -2.66
C THR A 249 -0.81 -1.23 -1.53
N GLU A 250 -0.40 -2.45 -1.85
CA GLU A 250 -0.07 -3.47 -0.86
C GLU A 250 0.91 -4.51 -1.41
N ALA A 251 1.88 -4.84 -0.57
CA ALA A 251 2.83 -5.92 -0.79
C ALA A 251 3.34 -6.45 0.55
N CYS A 252 3.42 -7.77 0.69
CA CYS A 252 3.90 -8.42 1.91
C CYS A 252 4.46 -9.81 1.63
N GLN A 253 5.58 -10.15 2.28
CA GLN A 253 6.05 -11.52 2.26
C GLN A 253 5.10 -12.40 3.09
N THR A 254 4.33 -13.25 2.41
CA THR A 254 3.22 -14.01 3.01
C THR A 254 3.65 -15.26 3.78
N THR A 255 4.95 -15.56 3.85
CA THR A 255 5.43 -16.68 4.68
C THR A 255 5.57 -16.22 6.12
N LYS A 256 5.01 -17.01 7.05
CA LYS A 256 5.25 -16.85 8.49
C LYS A 256 6.74 -16.68 8.75
N ILE A 257 7.08 -15.67 9.54
CA ILE A 257 8.46 -15.49 9.97
C ILE A 257 8.87 -16.61 10.92
N VAL A 258 9.96 -17.28 10.60
CA VAL A 258 10.72 -18.10 11.56
C VAL A 258 12.04 -17.42 11.88
N ARG A 259 12.69 -17.80 12.98
CA ARG A 259 13.95 -17.16 13.41
C ARG A 259 15.02 -17.22 12.32
N GLU A 260 15.02 -18.28 11.52
CA GLU A 260 15.92 -18.49 10.39
C GLU A 260 15.66 -17.52 9.24
N ASP A 261 14.49 -16.87 9.18
CA ASP A 261 14.15 -15.87 8.17
C ASP A 261 14.74 -14.48 8.48
N LEU A 262 15.16 -14.23 9.72
CA LEU A 262 15.77 -12.96 10.09
C LEU A 262 17.06 -12.75 9.29
N GLY A 263 17.09 -11.70 8.47
CA GLY A 263 18.23 -11.38 7.62
C GLY A 263 18.27 -12.09 6.26
N LYS A 264 17.24 -12.86 5.87
CA LYS A 264 17.23 -13.54 4.56
C LYS A 264 17.24 -12.55 3.39
N TRP A 265 18.37 -12.49 2.70
CA TRP A 265 18.62 -11.56 1.60
C TRP A 265 17.67 -11.75 0.42
N GLU A 266 17.29 -13.01 0.14
CA GLU A 266 16.37 -13.39 -0.93
C GLU A 266 15.01 -12.69 -0.79
N ILE A 267 14.56 -12.40 0.43
CA ILE A 267 13.31 -11.66 0.66
C ILE A 267 13.47 -10.22 0.17
N GLY A 268 14.62 -9.59 0.46
CA GLY A 268 14.95 -8.27 -0.07
C GLY A 268 14.99 -8.25 -1.61
N GLU A 269 15.64 -9.24 -2.22
CA GLU A 269 15.72 -9.35 -3.70
C GLU A 269 14.35 -9.49 -4.35
N ARG A 270 13.38 -10.14 -3.69
CA ARG A 270 12.00 -10.22 -4.18
C ARG A 270 11.30 -8.85 -4.17
N TYR A 271 11.50 -8.05 -3.12
CA TYR A 271 11.03 -6.66 -3.08
C TYR A 271 11.68 -5.83 -4.19
N GLY A 272 13.01 -5.89 -4.32
CA GLY A 272 13.74 -5.19 -5.38
C GLY A 272 13.27 -5.58 -6.78
N THR A 273 13.07 -6.88 -7.02
CA THR A 273 12.57 -7.41 -8.31
C THR A 273 11.17 -6.86 -8.61
N SER A 274 10.24 -6.95 -7.66
CA SER A 274 8.86 -6.49 -7.86
C SER A 274 8.82 -4.97 -8.11
N MET A 275 9.51 -4.16 -7.30
CA MET A 275 9.56 -2.70 -7.49
C MET A 275 10.15 -2.32 -8.85
N MET A 276 11.30 -2.90 -9.26
CA MET A 276 11.89 -2.61 -10.57
C MET A 276 11.00 -3.03 -11.73
N GLN A 277 10.32 -4.18 -11.62
CA GLN A 277 9.35 -4.61 -12.63
C GLN A 277 8.15 -3.66 -12.69
N ALA A 278 7.60 -3.28 -11.54
CA ALA A 278 6.47 -2.36 -11.44
C ALA A 278 6.80 -0.99 -12.05
N PHE A 279 7.90 -0.35 -11.63
CA PHE A 279 8.28 0.97 -12.12
C PHE A 279 8.63 0.99 -13.61
N ASN A 280 9.21 -0.09 -14.15
CA ASN A 280 9.43 -0.23 -15.60
C ASN A 280 8.14 -0.52 -16.39
N ASN A 281 7.00 -0.71 -15.72
CA ASN A 281 5.69 -0.95 -16.35
C ASN A 281 4.63 0.01 -15.78
N TRP A 282 4.94 1.32 -15.78
CA TRP A 282 4.01 2.44 -15.54
C TRP A 282 3.42 2.58 -14.13
N VAL A 283 3.90 1.79 -13.16
CA VAL A 283 3.51 1.98 -11.76
C VAL A 283 4.15 3.25 -11.22
N VAL A 284 3.36 4.10 -10.56
CA VAL A 284 3.79 5.43 -10.08
C VAL A 284 4.11 5.49 -8.59
N GLY A 285 3.88 4.39 -7.86
CA GLY A 285 4.19 4.28 -6.44
C GLY A 285 3.95 2.87 -5.91
N TRP A 286 4.52 2.59 -4.74
CA TRP A 286 4.58 1.26 -4.16
C TRP A 286 4.51 1.35 -2.64
N THR A 287 3.68 0.52 -2.00
CA THR A 287 3.43 0.55 -0.56
C THR A 287 3.57 -0.86 0.03
N ASP A 288 4.46 -0.99 1.02
CA ASP A 288 4.58 -2.18 1.86
C ASP A 288 3.35 -2.34 2.77
N TRP A 289 3.10 -3.55 3.26
CA TRP A 289 1.91 -3.84 4.06
C TRP A 289 2.02 -3.37 5.50
N ASN A 290 2.50 -4.23 6.40
CA ASN A 290 2.68 -3.88 7.79
C ASN A 290 4.03 -3.21 7.98
N MET A 291 4.02 -1.97 8.47
CA MET A 291 5.26 -1.24 8.77
C MET A 291 6.12 -1.96 9.81
N ALA A 292 5.51 -2.68 10.75
CA ALA A 292 6.20 -3.50 11.74
C ALA A 292 5.28 -4.60 12.30
N ILE A 293 5.86 -5.74 12.66
CA ILE A 293 5.17 -6.86 13.33
C ILE A 293 6.05 -7.43 14.46
N ASN A 294 5.49 -8.26 15.33
CA ASN A 294 6.27 -8.95 16.37
C ASN A 294 7.04 -10.16 15.80
N GLU A 295 7.86 -10.80 16.63
CA GLU A 295 8.64 -12.01 16.26
C GLU A 295 7.80 -13.23 15.87
N GLN A 296 6.49 -13.22 16.12
CA GLN A 296 5.57 -14.27 15.72
C GLN A 296 4.86 -13.99 14.38
N GLY A 297 5.00 -12.77 13.84
CA GLY A 297 4.38 -12.38 12.57
C GLY A 297 3.05 -11.62 12.71
N GLY A 298 2.70 -11.16 13.91
CA GLY A 298 1.41 -10.53 14.22
C GLY A 298 1.53 -9.29 15.14
N PRO A 299 0.48 -8.96 15.92
CA PRO A 299 -0.75 -9.74 16.14
C PRO A 299 -1.71 -9.66 14.95
N ALA A 300 -2.14 -10.82 14.46
CA ALA A 300 -3.02 -10.91 13.29
C ALA A 300 -3.78 -12.24 13.27
N THR A 301 -4.72 -12.36 12.33
CA THR A 301 -5.42 -13.63 12.06
C THR A 301 -4.47 -14.71 11.51
N PHE A 302 -3.40 -14.29 10.83
CA PHE A 302 -2.34 -15.14 10.30
C PHE A 302 -0.96 -14.52 10.55
N ASP A 303 0.06 -15.36 10.61
CA ASP A 303 1.44 -14.92 10.84
C ASP A 303 2.12 -14.60 9.50
N TYR A 304 2.60 -13.37 9.33
CA TYR A 304 3.28 -12.89 8.12
C TYR A 304 4.68 -12.35 8.42
N ASN A 305 5.32 -11.73 7.44
CA ASN A 305 6.63 -11.09 7.56
C ASN A 305 6.51 -9.58 7.27
N ALA A 306 7.49 -8.78 7.70
CA ALA A 306 7.53 -7.33 7.50
C ALA A 306 8.97 -6.83 7.42
N ALA A 307 9.16 -5.61 6.90
CA ALA A 307 10.46 -4.97 6.85
C ALA A 307 11.07 -4.70 8.24
N ILE A 308 10.24 -4.56 9.28
CA ILE A 308 10.66 -4.36 10.67
C ILE A 308 10.02 -5.40 11.58
N ILE A 309 10.84 -6.10 12.37
CA ILE A 309 10.40 -7.09 13.35
C ILE A 309 10.71 -6.58 14.75
N VAL A 310 9.73 -6.57 15.65
CA VAL A 310 9.84 -6.02 17.01
C VAL A 310 9.97 -7.14 18.03
N ASN A 311 11.05 -7.10 18.81
CA ASN A 311 11.22 -7.91 20.01
C ASN A 311 10.99 -7.02 21.24
N ALA A 312 9.74 -6.99 21.70
CA ALA A 312 9.34 -6.17 22.84
C ALA A 312 9.99 -6.63 24.16
N THR A 313 10.35 -7.91 24.29
CA THR A 313 10.93 -8.46 25.53
C THR A 313 12.36 -7.99 25.76
N ALA A 314 13.11 -7.77 24.69
CA ALA A 314 14.46 -7.24 24.70
C ALA A 314 14.54 -5.73 24.42
N ASP A 315 13.40 -5.06 24.20
CA ASP A 315 13.30 -3.64 23.81
C ASP A 315 14.13 -3.31 22.55
N GLU A 316 14.06 -4.19 21.55
CA GLU A 316 14.80 -4.05 20.29
C GLU A 316 13.93 -4.33 19.07
N PHE A 317 14.44 -3.98 17.89
CA PHE A 317 13.83 -4.29 16.62
C PHE A 317 14.89 -4.65 15.57
N TYR A 318 14.50 -5.48 14.62
CA TYR A 318 15.34 -5.95 13.52
C TYR A 318 14.90 -5.31 12.21
N LYS A 319 15.84 -4.64 11.52
CA LYS A 319 15.63 -4.12 10.16
C LYS A 319 15.98 -5.23 9.16
N GLN A 320 14.96 -5.78 8.50
CA GLN A 320 15.13 -6.88 7.56
C GLN A 320 15.64 -6.40 6.19
N PRO A 321 16.19 -7.28 5.33
CA PRO A 321 16.58 -6.90 3.97
C PRO A 321 15.52 -6.10 3.20
N PRO A 322 14.20 -6.44 3.22
CA PRO A 322 13.16 -5.62 2.59
C PRO A 322 13.18 -4.13 2.96
N TYR A 323 13.51 -3.78 4.21
CA TYR A 323 13.66 -2.38 4.62
C TYR A 323 14.72 -1.65 3.78
N TYR A 324 15.89 -2.27 3.61
CA TYR A 324 17.00 -1.65 2.88
C TYR A 324 16.70 -1.59 1.39
N PHE A 325 16.08 -2.64 0.84
CA PHE A 325 15.65 -2.65 -0.56
C PHE A 325 14.63 -1.55 -0.85
N GLN A 326 13.64 -1.31 0.03
CA GLN A 326 12.73 -0.18 -0.11
C GLN A 326 13.48 1.17 -0.03
N ALA A 327 14.43 1.31 0.90
CA ALA A 327 15.23 2.53 1.08
C ALA A 327 16.07 2.90 -0.16
N HIS A 328 16.52 1.93 -0.96
CA HIS A 328 17.19 2.17 -2.25
C HIS A 328 16.32 2.91 -3.28
N PHE A 329 15.00 2.95 -3.06
CA PHE A 329 14.06 3.74 -3.86
C PHE A 329 13.59 4.97 -3.09
N SER A 330 12.99 4.78 -1.92
CA SER A 330 12.27 5.85 -1.22
C SER A 330 13.15 7.00 -0.74
N MET A 331 14.44 6.76 -0.45
CA MET A 331 15.36 7.82 -0.05
C MET A 331 15.88 8.65 -1.22
N PHE A 332 15.89 8.10 -2.43
CA PHE A 332 16.62 8.66 -3.57
C PHE A 332 15.72 9.08 -4.72
N ILE A 333 14.46 8.64 -4.72
CA ILE A 333 13.46 8.95 -5.75
C ILE A 333 12.35 9.78 -5.09
N PRO A 334 12.53 11.12 -4.96
CA PRO A 334 11.50 11.98 -4.40
C PRO A 334 10.25 12.02 -5.28
N PRO A 335 9.11 12.51 -4.75
CA PRO A 335 7.90 12.74 -5.54
C PRO A 335 8.16 13.51 -6.82
N ASP A 336 7.35 13.25 -7.83
CA ASP A 336 7.41 13.89 -9.15
C ASP A 336 8.69 13.57 -9.96
N SER A 337 9.51 12.61 -9.50
CA SER A 337 10.56 12.01 -10.31
C SER A 337 9.96 11.28 -11.51
N GLN A 338 10.58 11.43 -12.68
CA GLN A 338 10.11 10.85 -13.93
C GLN A 338 10.91 9.60 -14.25
N HIS A 339 10.22 8.50 -14.58
CA HIS A 339 10.89 7.30 -15.10
C HIS A 339 11.60 7.61 -16.42
N VAL A 340 12.82 7.10 -16.59
CA VAL A 340 13.61 7.24 -17.80
C VAL A 340 13.84 5.86 -18.40
N SER A 341 13.57 5.73 -19.70
CA SER A 341 13.80 4.48 -20.41
C SER A 341 15.29 4.14 -20.44
N LEU A 342 15.62 2.90 -20.05
CA LEU A 342 16.97 2.36 -20.14
C LEU A 342 17.01 1.27 -21.22
N ALA A 343 17.81 1.50 -22.26
CA ALA A 343 18.21 0.43 -23.16
C ALA A 343 19.31 -0.39 -22.48
N SER A 344 19.07 -1.68 -22.27
CA SER A 344 20.02 -2.58 -21.60
C SER A 344 20.42 -3.71 -22.55
N GLN A 345 21.73 -3.90 -22.73
CA GLN A 345 22.30 -5.08 -23.40
C GLN A 345 22.51 -6.24 -22.40
N ASN A 346 21.58 -6.41 -21.46
CA ASN A 346 21.77 -7.29 -20.32
C ASN A 346 21.40 -8.73 -20.65
N ASP A 347 22.41 -9.58 -20.66
CA ASP A 347 22.32 -10.99 -21.04
C ASP A 347 22.21 -11.94 -19.83
N GLY A 348 22.20 -11.44 -18.58
CA GLY A 348 22.58 -12.28 -17.42
C GLY A 348 21.85 -12.09 -16.08
N GLY A 349 20.85 -11.22 -15.95
CA GLY A 349 20.03 -11.11 -14.72
C GLY A 349 20.28 -9.87 -13.85
N LEU A 350 20.93 -8.83 -14.38
CA LEU A 350 21.00 -7.51 -13.74
C LEU A 350 19.70 -6.70 -13.92
N LEU A 351 18.89 -6.55 -12.87
CA LEU A 351 17.71 -5.69 -12.94
C LEU A 351 18.09 -4.22 -12.79
N ASN A 352 17.39 -3.34 -13.50
CA ASN A 352 17.67 -1.91 -13.50
C ASN A 352 16.41 -1.07 -13.69
N VAL A 353 16.43 0.14 -13.15
CA VAL A 353 15.44 1.20 -13.41
C VAL A 353 16.12 2.56 -13.22
N ALA A 354 15.70 3.58 -13.97
CA ALA A 354 16.21 4.93 -13.85
C ALA A 354 15.10 5.96 -13.71
N PHE A 355 15.45 7.05 -13.04
CA PHE A 355 14.59 8.21 -12.84
C PHE A 355 15.37 9.51 -13.00
N LEU A 356 14.68 10.55 -13.47
CA LEU A 356 15.12 11.93 -13.41
C LEU A 356 14.35 12.63 -12.29
N THR A 357 15.07 13.15 -11.30
CA THR A 357 14.43 13.86 -10.16
C THR A 357 13.99 15.27 -10.59
N PRO A 358 13.10 15.93 -9.82
CA PRO A 358 12.77 17.34 -10.04
C PRO A 358 13.97 18.29 -9.95
N GLU A 359 15.02 17.89 -9.22
CA GLU A 359 16.29 18.61 -9.11
C GLU A 359 17.28 18.31 -10.24
N THR A 360 16.84 17.57 -11.27
CA THR A 360 17.62 17.16 -12.46
C THR A 360 18.74 16.14 -12.23
N ASP A 361 18.78 15.52 -11.04
CA ASP A 361 19.62 14.35 -10.77
C ASP A 361 19.11 13.13 -11.53
N VAL A 362 20.02 12.33 -12.08
CA VAL A 362 19.71 11.00 -12.61
C VAL A 362 19.98 9.96 -11.52
N VAL A 363 18.97 9.16 -11.22
CA VAL A 363 19.02 8.10 -10.22
C VAL A 363 18.86 6.76 -10.93
N VAL A 364 19.87 5.91 -10.88
CA VAL A 364 19.84 4.56 -11.46
C VAL A 364 19.92 3.54 -10.33
N VAL A 365 18.92 2.68 -10.21
CA VAL A 365 18.94 1.56 -9.28
C VAL A 365 19.32 0.29 -10.05
N LEU A 366 20.39 -0.38 -9.62
CA LEU A 366 20.90 -1.63 -10.20
C LEU A 366 20.82 -2.75 -9.16
N MET A 367 20.30 -3.91 -9.53
CA MET A 367 20.25 -5.08 -8.65
C MET A 367 20.84 -6.30 -9.35
N ASN A 368 21.87 -6.88 -8.75
CA ASN A 368 22.52 -8.09 -9.21
C ASN A 368 22.12 -9.26 -8.31
N SER A 369 21.22 -10.10 -8.79
CA SER A 369 20.80 -11.33 -8.10
C SER A 369 21.76 -12.51 -8.31
N GLN A 370 22.77 -12.35 -9.15
CA GLN A 370 23.75 -13.40 -9.46
C GLN A 370 24.79 -13.56 -8.32
N ASN A 371 25.42 -14.73 -8.28
CA ASN A 371 26.50 -15.04 -7.34
C ASN A 371 27.90 -14.56 -7.82
N VAL A 372 27.94 -13.73 -8.86
CA VAL A 372 29.18 -13.16 -9.41
C VAL A 372 29.03 -11.65 -9.57
N SER A 373 30.10 -10.91 -9.32
CA SER A 373 30.13 -9.47 -9.56
C SER A 373 30.14 -9.19 -11.06
N VAL A 374 29.47 -8.11 -11.46
CA VAL A 374 29.40 -7.66 -12.86
C VAL A 374 29.89 -6.22 -12.96
N SER A 375 30.63 -5.91 -14.03
CA SER A 375 30.99 -4.53 -14.36
C SER A 375 29.94 -3.96 -15.31
N VAL A 376 29.36 -2.82 -14.93
CA VAL A 376 28.29 -2.16 -15.67
C VAL A 376 28.83 -0.83 -16.18
N LEU A 377 28.63 -0.57 -17.48
CA LEU A 377 28.87 0.73 -18.07
C LEU A 377 27.52 1.43 -18.25
N ILE A 378 27.26 2.46 -17.45
CA ILE A 378 26.12 3.36 -17.63
C ILE A 378 26.56 4.42 -18.64
N ASN A 379 25.83 4.55 -19.73
CA ASN A 379 26.09 5.56 -20.76
C ASN A 379 24.89 6.50 -20.89
N ASP A 380 25.09 7.75 -20.48
CA ASP A 380 24.14 8.85 -20.63
C ASP A 380 24.64 9.76 -21.77
N PRO A 381 23.89 9.90 -22.88
CA PRO A 381 24.30 10.72 -24.02
C PRO A 381 24.64 12.17 -23.68
N ASP A 382 24.03 12.72 -22.64
CA ASP A 382 24.18 14.12 -22.23
C ASP A 382 25.22 14.28 -21.11
N ARG A 383 25.48 13.22 -20.33
CA ARG A 383 26.33 13.27 -19.12
C ARG A 383 27.60 12.40 -19.17
N GLY A 384 27.78 11.63 -20.23
CA GLY A 384 28.95 10.76 -20.43
C GLY A 384 28.75 9.35 -19.88
N HIS A 385 29.82 8.73 -19.38
CA HIS A 385 29.78 7.33 -18.96
C HIS A 385 30.33 7.11 -17.56
N ILE A 386 29.72 6.16 -16.85
CA ILE A 386 30.09 5.74 -15.50
C ILE A 386 30.30 4.23 -15.52
N SER A 387 31.47 3.77 -15.07
CA SER A 387 31.73 2.35 -14.85
C SER A 387 31.50 2.02 -13.38
N VAL A 388 30.64 1.04 -13.12
CA VAL A 388 30.23 0.63 -11.78
C VAL A 388 30.50 -0.86 -11.62
N ALA A 389 31.24 -1.24 -10.60
CA ALA A 389 31.32 -2.63 -10.17
C ALA A 389 30.08 -2.94 -9.31
N VAL A 390 29.21 -3.82 -9.79
CA VAL A 390 28.02 -4.26 -9.08
C VAL A 390 28.33 -5.64 -8.49
N GLU A 391 28.51 -5.71 -7.18
CA GLU A 391 28.88 -6.94 -6.49
C GLU A 391 27.83 -8.04 -6.63
N ALA A 392 28.24 -9.30 -6.42
CA ALA A 392 27.32 -10.43 -6.34
C ALA A 392 26.25 -10.18 -5.25
N ARG A 393 25.00 -10.57 -5.52
CA ARG A 393 23.89 -10.50 -4.54
C ARG A 393 23.75 -9.10 -3.92
N SER A 394 23.72 -8.06 -4.75
CA SER A 394 23.73 -6.66 -4.29
C SER A 394 22.66 -5.80 -4.95
N ILE A 395 22.31 -4.70 -4.29
CA ILE A 395 21.50 -3.61 -4.84
C ILE A 395 22.27 -2.29 -4.63
N ASN A 396 22.29 -1.45 -5.66
CA ASN A 396 23.08 -0.24 -5.72
C ASN A 396 22.22 0.90 -6.28
N THR A 397 22.30 2.08 -5.66
CA THR A 397 21.67 3.30 -6.18
C THR A 397 22.76 4.28 -6.56
N ILE A 398 22.84 4.62 -7.85
CA ILE A 398 23.83 5.50 -8.43
C ILE A 398 23.14 6.82 -8.75
N ILE A 399 23.72 7.93 -8.28
CA ILE A 399 23.17 9.28 -8.46
C ILE A 399 24.24 10.14 -9.12
N TYR A 400 23.89 10.83 -10.20
CA TYR A 400 24.79 11.72 -10.92
C TYR A 400 24.04 12.88 -11.59
N ARG A 401 24.79 13.92 -11.97
CA ARG A 401 24.28 15.16 -12.59
C ARG A 401 24.86 15.41 -13.95
#